data_AF-A0A352DR48-F1
#
_entry.id   AF-A0A352DR48-F1
#
_cell.length_a   1.000
_cell.length_b   1.000
_cell.length_c   1.000
_cell.angle_alpha   90.00
_cell.angle_beta   90.00
_cell.angle_gamma   90.00
#
_symmetry.space_group_name_H-M   'P 1'
#
loop_
_entity.id
_entity.type
_entity.pdbx_description
1 polymer ?
#
loop_
_entity_poly.entity_id
_entity_poly.type
_entity_poly.pdbx_seq_one_letter_code
_entity_poly.pdbx_strand_id
1 'polypeptide(L)'
;QHIGAYQVNINGQDITFLDTPGHEAFTSMRARGANITDIAILVVAADDGIMPQTVESINHAKSAGIQIIVAINKMDKEGADPDRIKEELTKYDLVCEEWGGDVICVPVSAKTGMGIDDLLENILLVAEVQELKANPDRLAKGTVIEARLDKGRGPIATLLVQNGTLKQGDVLIAGTAVGRVRVMTNDKGRTVKTAGPSVPVEITGLAEVPSAGDIFNAVEDERLARELVEQRKHEQKQEQFNQYRKVTLDNLFSQIAEGEIKELPVIVKADVQGSVEAVKQSLEKLSNNEVRVRVIHGAVGAVKESDVMLASASNAIIVGFNVRPDPVAAENAARDGVDIRLYRIIYDAIEEISTAMKGMLAPKFRDVELGRAEVRQVYKISNVGMVAGCYVRSGKVVRGCQIRVVRDGIIIADDKIAGLKRFKDDAKEVAESFECGISLEKFSDVKEGDVFEAYNVEEYRED
;
A
#
# COMPACT_ATOMS: atom_id res chain seq x y z
N GLN A 1 -3.23 -11.38 9.41
CA GLN A 1 -3.97 -10.18 8.99
C GLN A 1 -4.86 -10.58 7.82
N HIS A 2 -5.92 -11.35 8.08
CA HIS A 2 -6.87 -11.82 7.05
C HIS A 2 -8.29 -11.72 7.61
N ILE A 3 -9.28 -11.71 6.72
CA ILE A 3 -10.70 -11.68 7.09
C ILE A 3 -11.13 -13.05 7.64
N GLY A 4 -11.83 -13.05 8.78
CA GLY A 4 -12.36 -14.25 9.42
C GLY A 4 -13.88 -14.20 9.52
N ALA A 5 -14.53 -15.38 9.56
CA ALA A 5 -15.95 -15.49 9.85
C ALA A 5 -16.17 -16.55 10.94
N TYR A 6 -16.97 -16.22 11.95
CA TYR A 6 -17.24 -17.08 13.11
C TYR A 6 -18.69 -16.95 13.57
N GLN A 7 -19.22 -18.01 14.18
CA GLN A 7 -20.62 -18.08 14.58
C GLN A 7 -20.76 -18.20 16.11
N VAL A 8 -21.57 -17.33 16.68
CA VAL A 8 -21.92 -17.31 18.11
C VAL A 8 -23.40 -17.63 18.25
N ASN A 9 -23.76 -18.48 19.21
CA ASN A 9 -25.15 -18.76 19.53
C ASN A 9 -25.52 -18.03 20.82
N ILE A 10 -26.58 -17.23 20.77
CA ILE A 10 -27.17 -16.56 21.93
C ILE A 10 -28.66 -16.88 21.96
N ASN A 11 -29.15 -17.41 23.09
CA ASN A 11 -30.57 -17.76 23.27
C ASN A 11 -31.17 -18.66 22.17
N GLY A 12 -30.36 -19.51 21.54
CA GLY A 12 -30.80 -20.38 20.44
C GLY A 12 -30.85 -19.71 19.07
N GLN A 13 -30.50 -18.42 18.97
CA GLN A 13 -30.32 -17.70 17.71
C GLN A 13 -28.82 -17.61 17.38
N ASP A 14 -28.47 -17.89 16.12
CA ASP A 14 -27.09 -17.83 15.65
C ASP A 14 -26.79 -16.45 15.03
N ILE A 15 -25.67 -15.86 15.44
CA ILE A 15 -25.11 -14.62 14.89
C ILE A 15 -23.77 -14.96 14.24
N THR A 16 -23.62 -14.55 12.98
CA THR A 16 -22.36 -14.69 12.24
C THR A 16 -21.63 -13.36 12.20
N PHE A 17 -20.41 -13.37 12.72
CA PHE A 17 -19.52 -12.22 12.72
C PHE A 17 -18.49 -12.35 11.61
N LEU A 18 -18.25 -11.24 10.91
CA LEU A 18 -17.12 -11.09 10.01
C LEU A 18 -16.13 -10.11 10.63
N ASP A 19 -14.89 -10.55 10.82
CA ASP A 19 -13.82 -9.71 11.34
C ASP A 19 -12.86 -9.32 10.21
N THR A 20 -12.73 -8.02 9.98
CA THR A 20 -11.84 -7.44 8.96
C THR A 20 -10.74 -6.62 9.62
N PRO A 21 -9.49 -6.68 9.14
CA PRO A 21 -8.43 -5.82 9.65
C PRO A 21 -8.75 -4.31 9.49
N GLY A 22 -8.56 -3.53 10.57
CA GLY A 22 -8.81 -2.09 10.59
C GLY A 22 -7.76 -1.20 9.91
N HIS A 23 -6.65 -1.78 9.44
CA HIS A 23 -5.56 -1.00 8.83
C HIS A 23 -5.94 -0.49 7.43
N GLU A 24 -5.53 0.74 7.10
CA GLU A 24 -5.70 1.40 5.78
C GLU A 24 -5.37 0.52 4.55
N ALA A 25 -4.38 -0.38 4.61
CA ALA A 25 -4.06 -1.28 3.50
C ALA A 25 -5.19 -2.26 3.14
N PHE A 26 -6.16 -2.44 4.04
CA PHE A 26 -7.28 -3.37 3.91
C PHE A 26 -8.62 -2.66 3.68
N THR A 27 -8.62 -1.43 3.16
CA THR A 27 -9.84 -0.69 2.77
C THR A 27 -10.77 -1.52 1.88
N SER A 28 -10.22 -2.22 0.88
CA SER A 28 -11.01 -3.08 -0.02
C SER A 28 -11.68 -4.24 0.72
N MET A 29 -11.01 -4.81 1.74
CA MET A 29 -11.60 -5.86 2.58
C MET A 29 -12.73 -5.32 3.45
N ARG A 30 -12.59 -4.11 4.01
CA ARG A 30 -13.66 -3.46 4.80
C ARG A 30 -14.87 -3.15 3.93
N ALA A 31 -14.66 -2.56 2.75
CA ALA A 31 -15.73 -2.29 1.80
C ALA A 31 -16.47 -3.56 1.38
N ARG A 32 -15.73 -4.66 1.18
CA ARG A 32 -16.28 -5.97 0.88
C ARG A 32 -17.07 -6.54 2.06
N GLY A 33 -16.49 -6.51 3.27
CA GLY A 33 -17.14 -6.97 4.50
C GLY A 33 -18.47 -6.26 4.73
N ALA A 34 -18.47 -4.93 4.61
CA ALA A 34 -19.69 -4.12 4.67
C ALA A 34 -20.74 -4.66 3.70
N ASN A 35 -20.47 -4.69 2.39
CA ASN A 35 -21.45 -5.15 1.39
C ASN A 35 -21.96 -6.59 1.57
N ILE A 36 -21.30 -7.41 2.39
CA ILE A 36 -21.70 -8.80 2.66
C ILE A 36 -22.58 -8.90 3.91
N THR A 37 -22.38 -8.04 4.90
CA THR A 37 -23.05 -8.08 6.22
C THR A 37 -24.33 -7.27 6.26
N ASP A 38 -25.28 -7.71 7.09
CA ASP A 38 -26.56 -7.02 7.30
C ASP A 38 -26.48 -5.88 8.33
N ILE A 39 -25.52 -5.96 9.26
CA ILE A 39 -25.28 -5.00 10.35
C ILE A 39 -23.79 -4.76 10.50
N ALA A 40 -23.39 -3.49 10.67
CA ALA A 40 -22.01 -3.10 10.91
C ALA A 40 -21.80 -2.70 12.38
N ILE A 41 -20.77 -3.26 13.03
CA ILE A 41 -20.40 -2.90 14.41
C ILE A 41 -19.18 -1.99 14.37
N LEU A 42 -19.36 -0.73 14.77
CA LEU A 42 -18.29 0.24 14.86
C LEU A 42 -17.71 0.24 16.28
N VAL A 43 -16.50 -0.28 16.43
CA VAL A 43 -15.79 -0.27 17.72
C VAL A 43 -15.01 1.04 17.87
N VAL A 44 -15.35 1.86 18.86
CA VAL A 44 -14.67 3.12 19.16
C VAL A 44 -14.11 3.06 20.58
N ALA A 45 -12.87 3.47 20.77
CA ALA A 45 -12.27 3.47 22.10
C ALA A 45 -12.66 4.74 22.86
N ALA A 46 -13.11 4.58 24.12
CA ALA A 46 -13.56 5.70 24.96
C ALA A 46 -12.44 6.68 25.35
N ASP A 47 -11.17 6.30 25.19
CA ASP A 47 -9.99 7.11 25.51
C ASP A 47 -9.37 7.81 24.28
N ASP A 48 -9.39 7.15 23.11
CA ASP A 48 -8.72 7.62 21.90
C ASP A 48 -9.63 8.48 21.00
N GLY A 49 -10.96 8.40 21.14
CA GLY A 49 -11.91 9.15 20.32
C GLY A 49 -12.06 8.61 18.89
N ILE A 50 -12.65 9.41 18.01
CA ILE A 50 -12.85 9.04 16.59
C ILE A 50 -11.57 9.28 15.78
N MET A 51 -11.00 8.20 15.24
CA MET A 51 -9.78 8.24 14.39
C MET A 51 -10.12 8.28 12.90
N PRO A 52 -9.19 8.68 12.00
CA PRO A 52 -9.42 8.67 10.55
C PRO A 52 -9.90 7.31 10.00
N GLN A 53 -9.38 6.20 10.53
CA GLN A 53 -9.82 4.84 10.16
C GLN A 53 -11.27 4.54 10.59
N THR A 54 -11.71 5.11 11.72
CA THR A 54 -13.09 5.04 12.18
C THR A 54 -14.00 5.78 11.21
N VAL A 55 -13.62 6.98 10.77
CA VAL A 55 -14.37 7.77 9.77
C VAL A 55 -14.49 7.02 8.45
N GLU A 56 -13.42 6.40 7.98
CA GLU A 56 -13.44 5.57 6.77
C GLU A 56 -14.43 4.40 6.90
N SER A 57 -14.45 3.74 8.06
CA SER A 57 -15.38 2.63 8.33
C SER A 57 -16.84 3.09 8.36
N ILE A 58 -17.11 4.27 8.93
CA ILE A 58 -18.44 4.91 8.89
C ILE A 58 -18.86 5.15 7.44
N ASN A 59 -17.97 5.70 6.60
CA ASN A 59 -18.27 5.99 5.21
C ASN A 59 -18.59 4.72 4.40
N HIS A 60 -17.88 3.62 4.65
CA HIS A 60 -18.17 2.33 4.00
C HIS A 60 -19.53 1.78 4.40
N ALA A 61 -19.85 1.78 5.69
CA ALA A 61 -21.14 1.30 6.18
C ALA A 61 -22.31 2.14 5.65
N LYS A 62 -22.17 3.48 5.65
CA LYS A 62 -23.17 4.39 5.07
C LYS A 62 -23.34 4.19 3.56
N SER A 63 -22.25 4.04 2.82
CA SER A 63 -22.30 3.85 1.36
C SER A 63 -22.94 2.53 0.97
N ALA A 64 -22.80 1.51 1.81
CA ALA A 64 -23.46 0.21 1.63
C ALA A 64 -24.91 0.19 2.14
N GLY A 65 -25.37 1.25 2.84
CA GLY A 65 -26.73 1.35 3.36
C GLY A 65 -27.02 0.41 4.54
N ILE A 66 -26.00 0.11 5.35
CA ILE A 66 -26.08 -0.88 6.42
C ILE A 66 -26.29 -0.18 7.76
N GLN A 67 -27.13 -0.75 8.63
CA GLN A 67 -27.35 -0.22 9.97
C GLN A 67 -26.07 -0.34 10.81
N ILE A 68 -25.73 0.74 11.51
CA ILE A 68 -24.54 0.82 12.35
C ILE A 68 -24.94 0.71 13.82
N ILE A 69 -24.28 -0.20 14.54
CA ILE A 69 -24.29 -0.27 16.00
C ILE A 69 -22.90 0.15 16.48
N VAL A 70 -22.83 1.05 17.45
CA VAL A 70 -21.56 1.53 17.99
C VAL A 70 -21.26 0.86 19.32
N ALA A 71 -20.11 0.19 19.40
CA ALA A 71 -19.58 -0.37 20.65
C ALA A 71 -18.49 0.55 21.20
N ILE A 72 -18.79 1.24 22.30
CA ILE A 72 -17.84 2.15 22.97
C ILE A 72 -16.98 1.31 23.92
N ASN A 73 -15.77 0.96 23.47
CA ASN A 73 -14.88 0.02 24.14
C ASN A 73 -13.91 0.72 25.13
N LYS A 74 -13.24 -0.10 25.96
CA LYS A 74 -12.29 0.31 27.03
C LYS A 74 -12.94 1.04 28.22
N MET A 75 -14.20 0.72 28.52
CA MET A 75 -14.91 1.25 29.70
C MET A 75 -14.32 0.83 31.05
N ASP A 76 -13.32 -0.07 31.06
CA ASP A 76 -12.52 -0.42 32.24
C ASP A 76 -11.49 0.64 32.64
N LYS A 77 -11.24 1.67 31.82
CA LYS A 77 -10.29 2.74 32.10
C LYS A 77 -10.95 3.88 32.88
N GLU A 78 -10.24 4.42 33.88
CA GLU A 78 -10.73 5.55 34.70
C GLU A 78 -11.01 6.84 33.90
N GLY A 79 -10.35 7.01 32.75
CA GLY A 79 -10.57 8.15 31.85
C GLY A 79 -11.57 7.89 30.71
N ALA A 80 -12.33 6.79 30.76
CA ALA A 80 -13.33 6.47 29.74
C ALA A 80 -14.54 7.42 29.85
N ASP A 81 -14.82 8.14 28.78
CA ASP A 81 -15.93 9.08 28.69
C ASP A 81 -16.83 8.71 27.49
N PRO A 82 -17.92 7.95 27.71
CA PRO A 82 -18.80 7.51 26.63
C PRO A 82 -19.61 8.68 26.06
N ASP A 83 -19.97 9.67 26.87
CA ASP A 83 -20.80 10.80 26.43
C ASP A 83 -20.03 11.67 25.44
N ARG A 84 -18.73 11.89 25.69
CA ARG A 84 -17.85 12.54 24.71
C ARG A 84 -17.84 11.82 23.36
N ILE A 85 -17.80 10.48 23.34
CA ILE A 85 -17.83 9.72 22.08
C ILE A 85 -19.18 9.90 21.37
N LYS A 86 -20.30 9.84 22.12
CA LYS A 86 -21.64 10.11 21.57
C LYS A 86 -21.73 11.50 20.93
N GLU A 87 -21.15 12.53 21.57
CA GLU A 87 -21.07 13.88 21.00
C GLU A 87 -20.24 13.91 19.72
N GLU A 88 -19.07 13.28 19.69
CA GLU A 88 -18.20 13.25 18.50
C GLU A 88 -18.85 12.55 17.31
N LEU A 89 -19.65 11.50 17.53
CA LEU A 89 -20.37 10.75 16.50
C LEU A 89 -21.42 11.59 15.75
N THR A 90 -22.04 12.57 16.44
CA THR A 90 -23.04 13.45 15.80
C THR A 90 -22.47 14.26 14.63
N LYS A 91 -21.16 14.55 14.64
CA LYS A 91 -20.46 15.24 13.53
C LYS A 91 -20.45 14.42 12.24
N TYR A 92 -20.70 13.12 12.34
CA TYR A 92 -20.73 12.17 11.24
C TYR A 92 -22.15 11.66 11.00
N ASP A 93 -23.19 12.42 11.37
CA ASP A 93 -24.61 12.07 11.29
C ASP A 93 -24.97 10.72 11.95
N LEU A 94 -24.22 10.32 12.97
CA LEU A 94 -24.55 9.18 13.81
C LEU A 94 -25.08 9.70 15.13
N VAL A 95 -26.41 9.76 15.27
CA VAL A 95 -27.08 10.28 16.46
C VAL A 95 -27.57 9.10 17.29
N CYS A 96 -27.17 9.05 18.57
CA CYS A 96 -27.58 7.96 19.45
C CYS A 96 -29.09 8.00 19.75
N GLU A 97 -29.70 6.83 19.96
CA GLU A 97 -31.14 6.69 20.25
C GLU A 97 -31.60 7.52 21.47
N GLU A 98 -30.77 7.63 22.51
CA GLU A 98 -31.05 8.44 23.71
C GLU A 98 -31.33 9.92 23.39
N TRP A 99 -30.81 10.42 22.27
CA TRP A 99 -30.97 11.80 21.80
C TRP A 99 -32.00 11.92 20.65
N GLY A 100 -32.79 10.85 20.43
CA GLY A 100 -33.80 10.79 19.37
C GLY A 100 -33.25 10.41 18.00
N GLY A 101 -32.05 9.84 17.93
CA GLY A 101 -31.50 9.25 16.71
C GLY A 101 -31.86 7.77 16.50
N ASP A 102 -31.15 7.11 15.61
CA ASP A 102 -31.36 5.73 15.17
C ASP A 102 -30.14 4.82 15.40
N VAL A 103 -29.06 5.36 16.00
CA VAL A 103 -27.82 4.61 16.26
C VAL A 103 -27.84 4.08 17.69
N ILE A 104 -27.70 2.76 17.83
CA ILE A 104 -27.56 2.11 19.13
C ILE A 104 -26.10 2.24 19.58
N CYS A 105 -25.89 2.87 20.74
CA CYS A 105 -24.57 3.14 21.31
C CYS A 105 -24.40 2.33 22.62
N VAL A 106 -23.62 1.24 22.58
CA VAL A 106 -23.46 0.31 23.72
C VAL A 106 -22.08 0.47 24.37
N PRO A 107 -21.98 0.87 25.65
CA PRO A 107 -20.72 0.89 26.38
C PRO A 107 -20.26 -0.53 26.72
N VAL A 108 -19.02 -0.89 26.35
CA VAL A 108 -18.46 -2.22 26.54
C VAL A 108 -17.02 -2.18 27.06
N SER A 109 -16.59 -3.27 27.70
CA SER A 109 -15.16 -3.54 27.91
C SER A 109 -14.82 -4.93 27.40
N ALA A 110 -14.05 -4.97 26.30
CA ALA A 110 -13.52 -6.21 25.76
C ALA A 110 -12.55 -6.93 26.71
N LYS A 111 -12.04 -6.23 27.74
CA LYS A 111 -11.12 -6.80 28.74
C LYS A 111 -11.85 -7.47 29.89
N THR A 112 -12.91 -6.85 30.42
CA THR A 112 -13.67 -7.40 31.55
C THR A 112 -14.87 -8.23 31.10
N GLY A 113 -15.30 -8.09 29.84
CA GLY A 113 -16.53 -8.69 29.30
C GLY A 113 -17.80 -7.86 29.57
N MET A 114 -17.67 -6.69 30.21
CA MET A 114 -18.81 -5.83 30.51
C MET A 114 -19.54 -5.38 29.23
N GLY A 115 -20.87 -5.43 29.23
CA GLY A 115 -21.73 -4.92 28.16
C GLY A 115 -21.74 -5.77 26.88
N ILE A 116 -21.02 -6.90 26.84
CA ILE A 116 -21.00 -7.77 25.66
C ILE A 116 -22.34 -8.48 25.47
N ASP A 117 -22.99 -8.93 26.54
CA ASP A 117 -24.31 -9.55 26.47
C ASP A 117 -25.35 -8.53 25.94
N ASP A 118 -25.34 -7.30 26.48
CA ASP A 118 -26.20 -6.21 26.01
C ASP A 118 -25.96 -5.88 24.53
N LEU A 119 -24.70 -5.90 24.07
CA LEU A 119 -24.37 -5.70 22.66
C LEU A 119 -24.96 -6.79 21.77
N LEU A 120 -24.86 -8.05 22.18
CA LEU A 120 -25.41 -9.19 21.44
C LEU A 120 -26.94 -9.16 21.38
N GLU A 121 -27.61 -8.80 22.47
CA GLU A 121 -29.07 -8.62 22.50
C GLU A 121 -29.52 -7.48 21.58
N ASN A 122 -28.81 -6.35 21.57
CA ASN A 122 -29.11 -5.24 20.66
C ASN A 122 -28.92 -5.62 19.18
N ILE A 123 -27.92 -6.44 18.86
CA ILE A 123 -27.72 -6.95 17.49
C ILE A 123 -28.93 -7.78 17.04
N LEU A 124 -29.44 -8.66 17.91
CA LEU A 124 -30.64 -9.45 17.61
C LEU A 124 -31.87 -8.55 17.41
N LEU A 125 -32.04 -7.55 18.27
CA LEU A 125 -33.15 -6.60 18.17
C LEU A 125 -33.15 -5.87 16.82
N VAL A 126 -31.98 -5.37 16.39
CA VAL A 126 -31.85 -4.70 15.08
C VAL A 126 -32.16 -5.66 13.93
N ALA A 127 -31.67 -6.90 14.01
CA ALA A 127 -31.95 -7.92 13.00
C ALA A 127 -33.45 -8.25 12.89
N GLU A 128 -34.18 -8.29 14.01
CA GLU A 128 -35.63 -8.49 14.04
C GLU A 128 -36.38 -7.30 13.43
N VAL A 129 -35.98 -6.07 13.74
CA VAL A 129 -36.56 -4.84 13.16
C VAL A 129 -36.34 -4.77 11.64
N GLN A 130 -35.19 -5.24 11.15
CA GLN A 130 -34.89 -5.29 9.72
C GLN A 130 -35.66 -6.37 8.94
N GLU A 131 -36.33 -7.31 9.64
CA GLU A 131 -37.04 -8.45 9.04
C GLU A 131 -36.20 -9.24 8.01
N LEU A 132 -34.93 -9.54 8.35
CA LEU A 132 -34.02 -10.26 7.46
C LEU A 132 -34.60 -11.63 7.05
N LYS A 133 -34.64 -11.91 5.73
CA LYS A 133 -35.26 -13.11 5.14
C LYS A 133 -34.33 -13.78 4.14
N ALA A 134 -34.23 -15.11 4.23
CA ALA A 134 -33.54 -15.95 3.26
C ALA A 134 -34.36 -17.20 2.96
N ASN A 135 -34.18 -17.79 1.77
CA ASN A 135 -34.88 -19.01 1.36
C ASN A 135 -33.91 -20.20 1.37
N PRO A 136 -33.98 -21.10 2.37
CA PRO A 136 -33.08 -22.24 2.48
C PRO A 136 -33.34 -23.34 1.43
N ASP A 137 -34.52 -23.35 0.78
CA ASP A 137 -34.98 -24.44 -0.11
C ASP A 137 -34.50 -24.29 -1.56
N ARG A 138 -33.54 -23.40 -1.82
CA ARG A 138 -32.95 -23.15 -3.14
C ARG A 138 -31.49 -23.55 -3.19
N LEU A 139 -30.93 -23.56 -4.40
CA LEU A 139 -29.49 -23.70 -4.62
C LEU A 139 -28.74 -22.57 -3.92
N ALA A 140 -27.61 -22.94 -3.33
CA ALA A 140 -26.80 -22.02 -2.53
C ALA A 140 -26.26 -20.86 -3.39
N LYS A 141 -26.38 -19.67 -2.85
CA LYS A 141 -25.75 -18.46 -3.36
C LYS A 141 -25.14 -17.70 -2.19
N GLY A 142 -23.98 -17.10 -2.42
CA GLY A 142 -23.33 -16.27 -1.41
C GLY A 142 -22.02 -15.71 -1.93
N THR A 143 -21.11 -15.40 -1.01
CA THR A 143 -19.88 -14.69 -1.33
C THR A 143 -18.66 -15.41 -0.77
N VAL A 144 -17.55 -15.39 -1.52
CA VAL A 144 -16.24 -15.84 -1.06
C VAL A 144 -15.69 -14.82 -0.07
N ILE A 145 -15.52 -15.21 1.18
CA ILE A 145 -14.94 -14.36 2.22
C ILE A 145 -13.43 -14.27 2.04
N GLU A 146 -12.76 -15.42 1.93
CA GLU A 146 -11.32 -15.53 1.74
C GLU A 146 -10.98 -16.83 1.02
N ALA A 147 -9.84 -16.87 0.33
CA ALA A 147 -9.37 -18.06 -0.35
C ALA A 147 -7.86 -18.24 -0.20
N ARG A 148 -7.42 -19.50 -0.10
CA ARG A 148 -6.02 -19.87 0.09
C ARG A 148 -5.65 -21.17 -0.62
N LEU A 149 -4.36 -21.39 -0.83
CA LEU A 149 -3.83 -22.63 -1.38
C LEU A 149 -3.15 -23.46 -0.29
N ASP A 150 -3.67 -24.65 -0.01
CA ASP A 150 -3.07 -25.60 0.91
C ASP A 150 -2.28 -26.69 0.17
N LYS A 151 -1.09 -27.05 0.67
CA LYS A 151 -0.20 -28.01 0.01
C LYS A 151 -0.78 -29.44 -0.07
N GLY A 152 -1.68 -29.82 0.83
CA GLY A 152 -2.27 -31.18 0.86
C GLY A 152 -3.73 -31.22 0.40
N ARG A 153 -4.51 -30.16 0.66
CA ARG A 153 -5.94 -30.10 0.37
C ARG A 153 -6.27 -29.38 -0.95
N GLY A 154 -5.28 -28.70 -1.55
CA GLY A 154 -5.47 -27.89 -2.76
C GLY A 154 -6.12 -26.54 -2.45
N PRO A 155 -6.85 -25.94 -3.41
CA PRO A 155 -7.56 -24.69 -3.19
C PRO A 155 -8.64 -24.84 -2.12
N ILE A 156 -8.57 -23.94 -1.13
CA ILE A 156 -9.53 -23.81 -0.03
C ILE A 156 -10.18 -22.45 -0.14
N ALA A 157 -11.51 -22.39 0.02
CA ALA A 157 -12.25 -21.14 0.06
C ALA A 157 -13.19 -21.12 1.26
N THR A 158 -13.20 -20.02 2.01
CA THR A 158 -14.18 -19.72 3.04
C THR A 158 -15.33 -18.97 2.39
N LEU A 159 -16.53 -19.55 2.45
CA LEU A 159 -17.75 -19.02 1.84
C LEU A 159 -18.72 -18.59 2.93
N LEU A 160 -19.47 -17.51 2.68
CA LEU A 160 -20.66 -17.18 3.46
C LEU A 160 -21.89 -17.44 2.58
N VAL A 161 -22.72 -18.39 3.00
CA VAL A 161 -23.99 -18.69 2.31
C VAL A 161 -24.99 -17.59 2.66
N GLN A 162 -25.53 -16.89 1.67
CA GLN A 162 -26.53 -15.82 1.90
C GLN A 162 -27.95 -16.30 1.58
N ASN A 163 -28.10 -17.23 0.63
CA ASN A 163 -29.38 -17.77 0.23
C ASN A 163 -29.24 -19.23 -0.20
N GLY A 164 -30.30 -20.03 -0.05
CA GLY A 164 -30.27 -21.46 -0.31
C GLY A 164 -29.46 -22.25 0.73
N THR A 165 -29.25 -23.53 0.43
CA THR A 165 -28.47 -24.44 1.28
C THR A 165 -27.38 -25.11 0.46
N LEU A 166 -26.12 -24.94 0.87
CA LEU A 166 -24.96 -25.59 0.24
C LEU A 166 -24.81 -26.99 0.81
N LYS A 167 -24.63 -27.99 -0.07
CA LYS A 167 -24.45 -29.38 0.32
C LYS A 167 -23.11 -29.93 -0.17
N GLN A 168 -22.61 -30.93 0.56
CA GLN A 168 -21.43 -31.66 0.12
C GLN A 168 -21.74 -32.39 -1.20
N GLY A 169 -20.87 -32.24 -2.19
CA GLY A 169 -21.06 -32.81 -3.53
C GLY A 169 -21.69 -31.86 -4.54
N ASP A 170 -22.19 -30.69 -4.11
CA ASP A 170 -22.69 -29.66 -5.02
C ASP A 170 -21.58 -29.14 -5.93
N VAL A 171 -21.95 -28.74 -7.14
CA VAL A 171 -21.06 -28.07 -8.07
C VAL A 171 -21.22 -26.57 -7.87
N LEU A 172 -20.11 -25.86 -7.79
CA LEU A 172 -20.08 -24.44 -7.47
C LEU A 172 -19.21 -23.70 -8.49
N ILE A 173 -19.68 -22.50 -8.85
CA ILE A 173 -18.95 -21.51 -9.63
C ILE A 173 -18.71 -20.31 -8.72
N ALA A 174 -17.45 -19.90 -8.55
CA ALA A 174 -17.05 -18.67 -7.87
C ALA A 174 -16.12 -17.88 -8.79
N GLY A 175 -16.62 -16.78 -9.38
CA GLY A 175 -15.88 -16.00 -10.37
C GLY A 175 -15.44 -16.83 -11.58
N THR A 176 -14.13 -17.08 -11.68
CA THR A 176 -13.47 -17.92 -12.70
C THR A 176 -13.08 -19.32 -12.19
N ALA A 177 -13.39 -19.65 -10.94
CA ALA A 177 -13.18 -20.98 -10.38
C ALA A 177 -14.47 -21.81 -10.49
N VAL A 178 -14.31 -23.07 -10.88
CA VAL A 178 -15.39 -24.08 -10.86
C VAL A 178 -14.88 -25.34 -10.19
N GLY A 179 -15.75 -26.02 -9.47
CA GLY A 179 -15.44 -27.32 -8.90
C GLY A 179 -16.58 -27.93 -8.12
N ARG A 180 -16.33 -29.14 -7.64
CA ARG A 180 -17.28 -29.89 -6.83
C ARG A 180 -16.82 -29.86 -5.38
N VAL A 181 -17.74 -29.53 -4.48
CA VAL A 181 -17.47 -29.46 -3.04
C VAL A 181 -17.13 -30.85 -2.51
N ARG A 182 -15.87 -31.08 -2.14
CA ARG A 182 -15.37 -32.37 -1.63
C ARG A 182 -15.60 -32.51 -0.13
N VAL A 183 -15.19 -31.50 0.62
CA VAL A 183 -15.30 -31.45 2.09
C VAL A 183 -15.72 -30.04 2.46
N MET A 184 -16.65 -29.96 3.42
CA MET A 184 -17.08 -28.71 4.05
C MET A 184 -16.78 -28.76 5.55
N THR A 185 -16.25 -27.67 6.08
CA THR A 185 -15.88 -27.53 7.49
C THR A 185 -16.41 -26.21 8.02
N ASN A 186 -17.01 -26.20 9.22
CA ASN A 186 -17.48 -24.97 9.84
C ASN A 186 -16.33 -24.16 10.50
N ASP A 187 -16.67 -23.01 11.06
CA ASP A 187 -15.78 -22.12 11.83
C ASP A 187 -15.04 -22.83 12.99
N LYS A 188 -15.66 -23.85 13.60
CA LYS A 188 -15.07 -24.66 14.68
C LYS A 188 -14.20 -25.82 14.19
N GLY A 189 -13.91 -25.92 12.90
CA GLY A 189 -13.08 -26.98 12.33
C GLY A 189 -13.78 -28.35 12.23
N ARG A 190 -15.10 -28.41 12.43
CA ARG A 190 -15.88 -29.65 12.34
C ARG A 190 -16.45 -29.83 10.93
N THR A 191 -16.36 -31.04 10.41
CA THR A 191 -16.93 -31.37 9.10
C THR A 191 -18.45 -31.31 9.14
N VAL A 192 -19.04 -30.61 8.18
CA VAL A 192 -20.50 -30.46 8.02
C VAL A 192 -20.94 -30.96 6.65
N LYS A 193 -22.19 -31.41 6.53
CA LYS A 193 -22.76 -31.90 5.26
C LYS A 193 -23.61 -30.86 4.54
N THR A 194 -24.10 -29.89 5.29
CA THR A 194 -25.01 -28.84 4.81
C THR A 194 -24.67 -27.52 5.49
N ALA A 195 -24.76 -26.42 4.77
CA ALA A 195 -24.64 -25.06 5.30
C ALA A 195 -25.83 -24.24 4.77
N GLY A 196 -26.67 -23.75 5.68
CA GLY A 196 -27.82 -22.91 5.34
C GLY A 196 -27.44 -21.43 5.25
N PRO A 197 -28.43 -20.54 5.08
CA PRO A 197 -28.20 -19.10 5.07
C PRO A 197 -27.51 -18.61 6.35
N SER A 198 -26.67 -17.58 6.20
CA SER A 198 -25.85 -16.95 7.24
C SER A 198 -24.77 -17.84 7.86
N VAL A 199 -24.55 -19.06 7.37
CA VAL A 199 -23.51 -19.96 7.90
C VAL A 199 -22.20 -19.81 7.09
N PRO A 200 -21.07 -19.48 7.74
CA PRO A 200 -19.77 -19.51 7.11
C PRO A 200 -19.23 -20.95 7.02
N VAL A 201 -18.66 -21.32 5.87
CA VAL A 201 -18.18 -22.68 5.62
C VAL A 201 -16.90 -22.68 4.78
N GLU A 202 -15.88 -23.40 5.24
CA GLU A 202 -14.65 -23.67 4.51
C GLU A 202 -14.88 -24.86 3.57
N ILE A 203 -14.66 -24.68 2.27
CA ILE A 203 -14.81 -25.73 1.25
C ILE A 203 -13.48 -26.08 0.59
N THR A 204 -13.44 -27.30 0.04
CA THR A 204 -12.35 -27.81 -0.81
C THR A 204 -12.90 -28.41 -2.10
N GLY A 205 -12.07 -28.50 -3.13
CA GLY A 205 -12.42 -29.16 -4.41
C GLY A 205 -12.65 -28.24 -5.59
N LEU A 206 -12.36 -26.94 -5.44
CA LEU A 206 -12.26 -26.01 -6.56
C LEU A 206 -11.01 -26.29 -7.40
N ALA A 207 -11.09 -26.07 -8.71
CA ALA A 207 -9.96 -26.25 -9.61
C ALA A 207 -8.85 -25.20 -9.40
N GLU A 208 -9.24 -23.98 -9.04
CA GLU A 208 -8.37 -22.83 -8.83
C GLU A 208 -8.81 -22.08 -7.56
N VAL A 209 -7.94 -21.21 -7.04
CA VAL A 209 -8.24 -20.34 -5.90
C VAL A 209 -9.15 -19.21 -6.43
N PRO A 210 -10.41 -19.08 -5.97
CA PRO A 210 -11.29 -17.99 -6.39
C PRO A 210 -10.81 -16.65 -5.83
N SER A 211 -11.28 -15.54 -6.42
CA SER A 211 -10.99 -14.22 -5.86
C SER A 211 -11.83 -14.01 -4.60
N ALA A 212 -11.24 -13.36 -3.61
CA ALA A 212 -12.00 -12.97 -2.43
C ALA A 212 -13.04 -11.90 -2.84
N GLY A 213 -14.26 -12.01 -2.34
CA GLY A 213 -15.40 -11.18 -2.74
C GLY A 213 -16.17 -11.66 -3.98
N ASP A 214 -15.73 -12.72 -4.66
CA ASP A 214 -16.50 -13.29 -5.75
C ASP A 214 -17.84 -13.83 -5.25
N ILE A 215 -18.90 -13.60 -6.02
CA ILE A 215 -20.19 -14.24 -5.79
C ILE A 215 -20.08 -15.69 -6.25
N PHE A 216 -20.44 -16.61 -5.37
CA PHE A 216 -20.58 -18.01 -5.73
C PHE A 216 -22.04 -18.39 -5.98
N ASN A 217 -22.22 -19.34 -6.89
CA ASN A 217 -23.51 -19.96 -7.15
C ASN A 217 -23.34 -21.48 -7.24
N ALA A 218 -24.15 -22.22 -6.50
CA ALA A 218 -24.33 -23.64 -6.72
C ALA A 218 -25.13 -23.85 -8.01
N VAL A 219 -24.71 -24.83 -8.81
CA VAL A 219 -25.25 -25.13 -10.13
C VAL A 219 -25.52 -26.61 -10.27
N GLU A 220 -26.52 -26.96 -11.06
CA GLU A 220 -26.91 -28.36 -11.29
C GLU A 220 -26.00 -29.04 -12.31
N ASP A 221 -25.61 -28.32 -13.36
CA ASP A 221 -24.81 -28.87 -14.48
C ASP A 221 -23.36 -28.33 -14.47
N GLU A 222 -22.43 -29.25 -14.25
CA GLU A 222 -20.99 -28.98 -14.25
C GLU A 222 -20.44 -28.62 -15.64
N ARG A 223 -21.04 -29.11 -16.73
CA ARG A 223 -20.56 -28.82 -18.09
C ARG A 223 -20.84 -27.38 -18.48
N LEU A 224 -22.09 -26.94 -18.31
CA LEU A 224 -22.49 -25.55 -18.57
C LEU A 224 -21.69 -24.58 -17.69
N ALA A 225 -21.43 -24.97 -16.44
CA ALA A 225 -20.61 -24.21 -15.51
C ALA A 225 -19.17 -23.98 -16.03
N ARG A 226 -18.54 -25.03 -16.57
CA ARG A 226 -17.20 -24.95 -17.13
C ARG A 226 -17.15 -24.08 -18.38
N GLU A 227 -18.13 -24.22 -19.28
CA GLU A 227 -18.22 -23.38 -20.50
C GLU A 227 -18.34 -21.90 -20.15
N LEU A 228 -19.19 -21.55 -19.17
CA LEU A 228 -19.34 -20.18 -18.67
C LEU A 228 -18.02 -19.63 -18.11
N VAL A 229 -17.31 -20.43 -17.33
CA VAL A 229 -16.02 -20.03 -16.73
C VAL A 229 -14.95 -19.80 -17.80
N GLU A 230 -14.86 -20.67 -18.81
CA GLU A 230 -13.90 -20.48 -19.91
C GLU A 230 -14.21 -19.19 -20.70
N GLN A 231 -15.50 -18.88 -20.92
CA GLN A 231 -15.89 -17.62 -21.53
C GLN A 231 -15.43 -16.42 -20.69
N ARG A 232 -15.67 -16.43 -19.37
CA ARG A 232 -15.22 -15.37 -18.44
C ARG A 232 -13.70 -15.21 -18.43
N LYS A 233 -12.95 -16.32 -18.44
CA LYS A 233 -11.49 -16.29 -18.51
C LYS A 233 -11.00 -15.66 -19.81
N HIS A 234 -11.67 -15.96 -20.93
CA HIS A 234 -11.32 -15.38 -22.22
C HIS A 234 -11.61 -13.88 -22.26
N GLU A 235 -12.77 -13.44 -21.75
CA GLU A 235 -13.13 -12.03 -21.63
C GLU A 235 -12.13 -11.26 -20.75
N GLN A 236 -11.78 -11.77 -19.56
CA GLN A 236 -10.78 -11.15 -18.69
C GLN A 236 -9.40 -11.01 -19.36
N LYS A 237 -8.95 -12.06 -20.08
CA LYS A 237 -7.69 -12.00 -20.84
C LYS A 237 -7.75 -10.95 -21.94
N GLN A 238 -8.89 -10.81 -22.62
CA GLN A 238 -9.07 -9.78 -23.65
C GLN A 238 -9.11 -8.37 -23.05
N GLU A 239 -9.77 -8.16 -21.93
CA GLU A 239 -9.78 -6.88 -21.22
C GLU A 239 -8.37 -6.47 -20.79
N GLN A 240 -7.62 -7.41 -20.21
CA GLN A 240 -6.24 -7.17 -19.82
C GLN A 240 -5.37 -6.83 -21.04
N PHE A 241 -5.54 -7.54 -22.15
CA PHE A 241 -4.86 -7.23 -23.42
C PHE A 241 -5.25 -5.86 -24.00
N ASN A 242 -6.52 -5.49 -23.89
CA ASN A 242 -7.03 -4.20 -24.37
C ASN A 242 -6.57 -3.02 -23.51
N GLN A 243 -6.39 -3.21 -22.19
CA GLN A 243 -5.74 -2.22 -21.33
C GLN A 243 -4.32 -1.93 -21.80
N TYR A 244 -3.55 -2.95 -22.21
CA TYR A 244 -2.23 -2.75 -22.82
C TYR A 244 -2.28 -2.03 -24.17
N ARG A 245 -3.32 -2.23 -24.98
CA ARG A 245 -3.49 -1.55 -26.28
C ARG A 245 -3.97 -0.10 -26.18
N LYS A 246 -4.59 0.31 -25.07
CA LYS A 246 -4.96 1.71 -24.81
C LYS A 246 -3.76 2.65 -24.59
N VAL A 247 -2.54 2.11 -24.57
CA VAL A 247 -1.32 2.91 -24.70
C VAL A 247 -1.27 3.46 -26.13
N THR A 248 -1.80 4.68 -26.31
CA THR A 248 -1.74 5.42 -27.57
C THR A 248 -0.30 5.83 -27.88
N LEU A 249 -0.01 6.13 -29.15
CA LEU A 249 1.28 6.71 -29.55
C LEU A 249 1.60 7.99 -28.75
N ASP A 250 0.59 8.78 -28.40
CA ASP A 250 0.74 9.97 -27.56
C ASP A 250 1.21 9.63 -26.12
N ASN A 251 0.74 8.51 -25.56
CA ASN A 251 1.19 8.01 -24.24
C ASN A 251 2.60 7.40 -24.29
N LEU A 252 3.01 6.84 -25.43
CA LEU A 252 4.40 6.41 -25.64
C LEU A 252 5.34 7.60 -25.73
N PHE A 253 4.95 8.67 -26.41
CA PHE A 253 5.73 9.90 -26.48
C PHE A 253 5.80 10.63 -25.13
N SER A 254 4.72 10.63 -24.32
CA SER A 254 4.78 11.20 -22.97
C SER A 254 5.66 10.37 -22.02
N GLN A 255 5.63 9.04 -22.10
CA GLN A 255 6.54 8.15 -21.36
C GLN A 255 8.02 8.28 -21.77
N ILE A 256 8.29 8.73 -23.00
CA ILE A 256 9.65 9.03 -23.49
C ILE A 256 10.06 10.47 -23.12
N ALA A 257 9.10 11.39 -22.98
CA ALA A 257 9.33 12.81 -22.65
C ALA A 257 9.48 13.05 -21.14
N GLU A 258 8.79 12.29 -20.30
CA GLU A 258 9.08 12.14 -18.88
C GLU A 258 10.36 11.31 -18.79
N GLY A 259 11.51 11.95 -18.50
CA GLY A 259 12.81 11.28 -18.45
C GLY A 259 12.77 9.98 -17.65
N GLU A 260 13.65 9.02 -18.01
CA GLU A 260 13.68 7.62 -17.53
C GLU A 260 13.08 7.41 -16.12
N ILE A 261 11.75 7.25 -16.04
CA ILE A 261 11.09 6.85 -14.79
C ILE A 261 11.60 5.45 -14.48
N LYS A 262 12.29 5.31 -13.34
CA LYS A 262 12.83 4.01 -12.96
C LYS A 262 11.69 3.13 -12.51
N GLU A 263 11.52 1.97 -13.14
CA GLU A 263 10.57 0.96 -12.66
C GLU A 263 11.23 0.06 -11.63
N LEU A 264 10.53 -0.16 -10.51
CA LEU A 264 10.84 -1.21 -9.56
C LEU A 264 9.80 -2.34 -9.74
N PRO A 265 10.12 -3.38 -10.53
CA PRO A 265 9.24 -4.51 -10.71
C PRO A 265 9.22 -5.39 -9.47
N VAL A 266 8.02 -5.77 -9.02
CA VAL A 266 7.80 -6.59 -7.83
C VAL A 266 6.87 -7.77 -8.15
N ILE A 267 7.18 -8.93 -7.58
CA ILE A 267 6.30 -10.10 -7.53
C ILE A 267 5.80 -10.27 -6.11
N VAL A 268 4.49 -10.37 -5.91
CA VAL A 268 3.87 -10.53 -4.59
C VAL A 268 3.34 -11.96 -4.43
N LYS A 269 3.75 -12.62 -3.35
CA LYS A 269 3.18 -13.90 -2.91
C LYS A 269 2.65 -13.77 -1.51
N ALA A 270 1.43 -14.26 -1.26
CA ALA A 270 0.86 -14.26 0.09
C ALA A 270 0.16 -15.58 0.42
N ASP A 271 -0.12 -15.79 1.70
CA ASP A 271 -0.80 -16.98 2.22
C ASP A 271 -2.28 -17.03 1.84
N VAL A 272 -2.92 -15.88 1.74
CA VAL A 272 -4.33 -15.72 1.34
C VAL A 272 -4.50 -14.69 0.22
N GLN A 273 -5.57 -14.82 -0.56
CA GLN A 273 -5.85 -13.96 -1.72
C GLN A 273 -6.03 -12.49 -1.32
N GLY A 274 -6.75 -12.21 -0.24
CA GLY A 274 -6.95 -10.85 0.21
C GLY A 274 -5.63 -10.14 0.58
N SER A 275 -4.64 -10.85 1.14
CA SER A 275 -3.34 -10.27 1.46
C SER A 275 -2.52 -9.95 0.21
N VAL A 276 -2.66 -10.72 -0.89
CA VAL A 276 -2.03 -10.37 -2.18
C VAL A 276 -2.56 -9.02 -2.68
N GLU A 277 -3.88 -8.83 -2.63
CA GLU A 277 -4.55 -7.59 -3.08
C GLU A 277 -4.12 -6.39 -2.23
N ALA A 278 -4.13 -6.53 -0.91
CA ALA A 278 -3.74 -5.48 0.02
C ALA A 278 -2.28 -5.06 -0.16
N VAL A 279 -1.35 -6.04 -0.20
CA VAL A 279 0.08 -5.77 -0.39
C VAL A 279 0.32 -5.12 -1.76
N LYS A 280 -0.32 -5.62 -2.83
CA LYS A 280 -0.20 -5.03 -4.16
C LYS A 280 -0.61 -3.57 -4.16
N GLN A 281 -1.79 -3.25 -3.64
CA GLN A 281 -2.32 -1.89 -3.62
C GLN A 281 -1.44 -0.95 -2.79
N SER A 282 -0.97 -1.41 -1.63
CA SER A 282 -0.07 -0.65 -0.77
C SER A 282 1.28 -0.35 -1.44
N LEU A 283 1.86 -1.32 -2.14
CA LEU A 283 3.12 -1.13 -2.84
C LEU A 283 2.97 -0.20 -4.05
N GLU A 284 1.89 -0.32 -4.82
CA GLU A 284 1.62 0.55 -5.97
C GLU A 284 1.41 2.01 -5.55
N LYS A 285 0.78 2.26 -4.38
CA LYS A 285 0.62 3.60 -3.78
C LYS A 285 1.95 4.30 -3.46
N LEU A 286 3.07 3.57 -3.33
CA LEU A 286 4.38 4.17 -3.07
C LEU A 286 4.98 4.85 -4.30
N SER A 287 4.45 4.58 -5.50
CA SER A 287 4.95 5.14 -6.76
C SER A 287 4.93 6.66 -6.75
N ASN A 288 6.00 7.28 -7.25
CA ASN A 288 6.11 8.72 -7.42
C ASN A 288 6.59 9.06 -8.84
N ASN A 289 6.86 10.35 -9.11
CA ASN A 289 7.24 10.82 -10.44
C ASN A 289 8.66 10.37 -10.88
N GLU A 290 9.49 9.86 -9.97
CA GLU A 290 10.88 9.46 -10.25
C GLU A 290 11.04 7.92 -10.28
N VAL A 291 10.33 7.21 -9.41
CA VAL A 291 10.35 5.74 -9.28
C VAL A 291 8.92 5.19 -9.24
N ARG A 292 8.61 4.29 -10.16
CA ARG A 292 7.32 3.61 -10.26
C ARG A 292 7.42 2.17 -9.76
N VAL A 293 6.67 1.82 -8.73
CA VAL A 293 6.54 0.43 -8.26
C VAL A 293 5.52 -0.28 -9.13
N ARG A 294 5.90 -1.40 -9.73
CA ARG A 294 5.04 -2.16 -10.62
C ARG A 294 4.94 -3.61 -10.20
N VAL A 295 3.75 -4.03 -9.79
CA VAL A 295 3.51 -5.44 -9.47
C VAL A 295 3.25 -6.24 -10.74
N ILE A 296 4.22 -7.06 -11.16
CA ILE A 296 4.13 -7.87 -12.39
C ILE A 296 3.20 -9.06 -12.18
N HIS A 297 3.31 -9.71 -11.02
CA HIS A 297 2.56 -10.90 -10.70
C HIS A 297 2.22 -10.95 -9.22
N GLY A 298 0.96 -11.23 -8.90
CA GLY A 298 0.45 -11.43 -7.56
C GLY A 298 -0.24 -12.79 -7.50
N ALA A 299 0.16 -13.67 -6.59
CA ALA A 299 -0.46 -14.99 -6.48
C ALA A 299 -0.39 -15.57 -5.07
N VAL A 300 -1.28 -16.52 -4.80
CA VAL A 300 -1.41 -17.17 -3.50
C VAL A 300 -0.53 -18.41 -3.41
N GLY A 301 0.07 -18.61 -2.24
CA GLY A 301 0.86 -19.77 -1.88
C GLY A 301 2.37 -19.50 -1.80
N ALA A 302 3.12 -20.57 -1.53
CA ALA A 302 4.58 -20.54 -1.44
C ALA A 302 5.23 -20.04 -2.74
N VAL A 303 6.42 -19.44 -2.61
CA VAL A 303 7.22 -19.02 -3.77
C VAL A 303 7.78 -20.27 -4.46
N LYS A 304 7.47 -20.41 -5.75
CA LYS A 304 7.88 -21.54 -6.61
C LYS A 304 9.04 -21.14 -7.51
N GLU A 305 9.65 -22.15 -8.12
CA GLU A 305 10.70 -21.97 -9.14
C GLU A 305 10.25 -21.09 -10.32
N SER A 306 9.00 -21.23 -10.78
CA SER A 306 8.44 -20.39 -11.84
C SER A 306 8.44 -18.90 -11.51
N ASP A 307 8.26 -18.56 -10.23
CA ASP A 307 8.24 -17.17 -9.78
C ASP A 307 9.65 -16.59 -9.77
N VAL A 308 10.66 -17.39 -9.40
CA VAL A 308 12.08 -17.02 -9.45
C VAL A 308 12.54 -16.82 -10.89
N MET A 309 12.13 -17.70 -11.81
CA MET A 309 12.43 -17.52 -13.24
C MET A 309 11.82 -16.23 -13.79
N LEU A 310 10.56 -15.93 -13.44
CA LEU A 310 9.90 -14.69 -13.87
C LEU A 310 10.59 -13.45 -13.29
N ALA A 311 11.02 -13.53 -12.02
CA ALA A 311 11.75 -12.47 -11.35
C ALA A 311 13.10 -12.21 -12.01
N SER A 312 13.87 -13.26 -12.29
CA SER A 312 15.17 -13.16 -12.98
C SER A 312 15.02 -12.56 -14.38
N ALA A 313 14.02 -12.99 -15.15
CA ALA A 313 13.78 -12.47 -16.50
C ALA A 313 13.34 -10.99 -16.52
N SER A 314 12.69 -10.51 -15.45
CA SER A 314 12.15 -9.15 -15.35
C SER A 314 12.94 -8.25 -14.40
N ASN A 315 14.06 -8.74 -13.85
CA ASN A 315 14.84 -8.09 -12.79
C ASN A 315 13.98 -7.63 -11.59
N ALA A 316 13.02 -8.46 -11.18
CA ALA A 316 12.04 -8.15 -10.15
C ALA A 316 12.44 -8.70 -8.78
N ILE A 317 11.99 -8.01 -7.72
CA ILE A 317 12.12 -8.48 -6.34
C ILE A 317 10.88 -9.32 -5.98
N ILE A 318 11.06 -10.41 -5.23
CA ILE A 318 9.96 -11.23 -4.73
C ILE A 318 9.64 -10.84 -3.29
N VAL A 319 8.41 -10.39 -3.04
CA VAL A 319 7.85 -10.06 -1.73
C VAL A 319 6.91 -11.19 -1.29
N GLY A 320 7.29 -11.91 -0.25
CA GLY A 320 6.48 -12.97 0.36
C GLY A 320 5.83 -12.53 1.68
N PHE A 321 4.51 -12.52 1.75
CA PHE A 321 3.75 -12.18 2.95
C PHE A 321 3.19 -13.46 3.62
N ASN A 322 3.64 -13.77 4.84
CA ASN A 322 3.29 -15.00 5.58
C ASN A 322 3.54 -16.33 4.81
N VAL A 323 4.34 -16.29 3.76
CA VAL A 323 4.73 -17.46 2.97
C VAL A 323 6.21 -17.73 3.09
N ARG A 324 6.62 -18.94 2.72
CA ARG A 324 8.03 -19.33 2.60
C ARG A 324 8.30 -19.79 1.17
N PRO A 325 9.53 -19.59 0.67
CA PRO A 325 9.92 -20.19 -0.59
C PRO A 325 10.07 -21.71 -0.44
N ASP A 326 9.75 -22.43 -1.50
CA ASP A 326 10.12 -23.84 -1.58
C ASP A 326 11.65 -23.99 -1.66
N PRO A 327 12.24 -25.10 -1.17
CA PRO A 327 13.70 -25.26 -1.12
C PRO A 327 14.40 -25.04 -2.47
N VAL A 328 13.79 -25.55 -3.55
CA VAL A 328 14.29 -25.38 -4.93
C VAL A 328 14.23 -23.92 -5.38
N ALA A 329 13.18 -23.19 -4.99
CA ALA A 329 13.05 -21.77 -5.30
C ALA A 329 14.10 -20.94 -4.56
N ALA A 330 14.38 -21.25 -3.29
CA ALA A 330 15.41 -20.57 -2.51
C ALA A 330 16.82 -20.79 -3.09
N GLU A 331 17.13 -22.03 -3.51
CA GLU A 331 18.42 -22.36 -4.15
C GLU A 331 18.58 -21.64 -5.50
N ASN A 332 17.55 -21.68 -6.35
CA ASN A 332 17.57 -20.98 -7.64
C ASN A 332 17.69 -19.46 -7.46
N ALA A 333 17.01 -18.87 -6.47
CA ALA A 333 17.10 -17.45 -6.20
C ALA A 333 18.52 -17.02 -5.78
N ALA A 334 19.18 -17.83 -4.94
CA ALA A 334 20.58 -17.59 -4.55
C ALA A 334 21.55 -17.73 -5.74
N ARG A 335 21.29 -18.66 -6.66
CA ARG A 335 22.10 -18.86 -7.87
C ARG A 335 21.93 -17.72 -8.88
N ASP A 336 20.69 -17.29 -9.10
CA ASP A 336 20.32 -16.36 -10.16
C ASP A 336 20.32 -14.89 -9.67
N GLY A 337 20.66 -14.66 -8.39
CA GLY A 337 20.78 -13.33 -7.79
C GLY A 337 19.42 -12.63 -7.56
N VAL A 338 18.34 -13.39 -7.40
CA VAL A 338 16.99 -12.86 -7.17
C VAL A 338 16.77 -12.62 -5.68
N ASP A 339 16.43 -11.39 -5.31
CA ASP A 339 16.09 -11.04 -3.93
C ASP A 339 14.70 -11.54 -3.54
N ILE A 340 14.64 -12.38 -2.51
CA ILE A 340 13.40 -12.82 -1.86
C ILE A 340 13.32 -12.19 -0.48
N ARG A 341 12.31 -11.35 -0.25
CA ARG A 341 12.04 -10.69 1.02
C ARG A 341 10.76 -11.22 1.65
N LEU A 342 10.83 -11.60 2.92
CA LEU A 342 9.72 -12.25 3.63
C LEU A 342 9.24 -11.37 4.79
N TYR A 343 7.94 -11.14 4.83
CA TYR A 343 7.31 -10.26 5.81
C TYR A 343 6.14 -10.95 6.50
N ARG A 344 5.89 -10.52 7.73
CA ARG A 344 4.69 -10.89 8.50
C ARG A 344 3.77 -9.70 8.74
N ILE A 345 4.33 -8.50 8.69
CA ILE A 345 3.67 -7.22 8.93
C ILE A 345 3.85 -6.40 7.66
N ILE A 346 2.74 -5.84 7.16
CA ILE A 346 2.73 -5.11 5.89
C ILE A 346 3.53 -3.79 5.95
N TYR A 347 3.62 -3.17 7.13
CA TYR A 347 4.42 -1.96 7.34
C TYR A 347 5.90 -2.18 7.08
N ASP A 348 6.46 -3.27 7.60
CA ASP A 348 7.86 -3.63 7.38
C ASP A 348 8.17 -3.78 5.88
N ALA A 349 7.23 -4.36 5.13
CA ALA A 349 7.35 -4.49 3.67
C ALA A 349 7.32 -3.13 2.97
N ILE A 350 6.39 -2.25 3.38
CA ILE A 350 6.25 -0.90 2.83
C ILE A 350 7.50 -0.06 3.12
N GLU A 351 8.02 -0.11 4.35
CA GLU A 351 9.18 0.66 4.78
C GLU A 351 10.46 0.22 4.05
N GLU A 352 10.69 -1.09 3.93
CA GLU A 352 11.87 -1.60 3.27
C GLU A 352 11.84 -1.33 1.75
N ILE A 353 10.68 -1.49 1.10
CA ILE A 353 10.52 -1.14 -0.33
C ILE A 353 10.67 0.36 -0.54
N SER A 354 10.11 1.20 0.33
CA SER A 354 10.31 2.66 0.29
C SER A 354 11.80 3.02 0.42
N THR A 355 12.52 2.35 1.31
CA THR A 355 13.97 2.52 1.48
C THR A 355 14.74 2.10 0.22
N ALA A 356 14.36 0.98 -0.40
CA ALA A 356 14.94 0.54 -1.66
C ALA A 356 14.69 1.56 -2.79
N MET A 357 13.49 2.14 -2.86
CA MET A 357 13.17 3.22 -3.82
C MET A 357 14.06 4.44 -3.59
N LYS A 358 14.28 4.86 -2.33
CA LYS A 358 15.19 5.97 -2.01
C LYS A 358 16.61 5.71 -2.49
N GLY A 359 17.09 4.47 -2.39
CA GLY A 359 18.39 4.06 -2.91
C GLY A 359 18.50 4.13 -4.44
N MET A 360 17.37 4.08 -5.15
CA MET A 360 17.31 4.21 -6.61
C MET A 360 17.26 5.67 -7.08
N LEU A 361 16.95 6.62 -6.20
CA LEU A 361 16.88 8.04 -6.55
C LEU A 361 18.27 8.56 -6.93
N ALA A 362 18.31 9.40 -7.97
CA ALA A 362 19.54 10.08 -8.33
C ALA A 362 19.87 11.13 -7.25
N PRO A 363 21.14 11.31 -6.86
CA PRO A 363 21.52 12.39 -5.97
C PRO A 363 21.16 13.75 -6.55
N LYS A 364 20.57 14.62 -5.72
CA LYS A 364 20.30 16.01 -6.10
C LYS A 364 21.50 16.87 -5.73
N PHE A 365 21.77 17.88 -6.54
CA PHE A 365 22.91 18.77 -6.35
C PHE A 365 22.40 20.16 -5.98
N ARG A 366 23.01 20.78 -4.97
CA ARG A 366 22.73 22.18 -4.60
C ARG A 366 24.02 22.98 -4.59
N ASP A 367 23.92 24.21 -5.09
CA ASP A 367 24.97 25.21 -4.97
C ASP A 367 24.97 25.75 -3.52
N VAL A 368 26.07 25.50 -2.80
CA VAL A 368 26.35 26.07 -1.49
C VAL A 368 27.33 27.21 -1.66
N GLU A 369 26.86 28.43 -1.41
CA GLU A 369 27.68 29.63 -1.50
C GLU A 369 28.74 29.63 -0.38
N LEU A 370 30.02 29.74 -0.76
CA LEU A 370 31.16 29.73 0.14
C LEU A 370 31.63 31.15 0.51
N GLY A 371 31.54 32.09 -0.43
CA GLY A 371 31.96 33.46 -0.21
C GLY A 371 31.96 34.32 -1.46
N ARG A 372 32.12 35.63 -1.28
CA ARG A 372 32.17 36.62 -2.37
C ARG A 372 33.50 37.35 -2.37
N ALA A 373 34.12 37.45 -3.53
CA ALA A 373 35.34 38.21 -3.73
C ALA A 373 35.16 39.25 -4.84
N GLU A 374 35.58 40.48 -4.60
CA GLU A 374 35.50 41.55 -5.58
C GLU A 374 36.83 41.70 -6.32
N VAL A 375 36.79 41.73 -7.64
CA VAL A 375 37.96 41.95 -8.49
C VAL A 375 38.36 43.42 -8.42
N ARG A 376 39.55 43.69 -7.91
CA ARG A 376 40.11 45.04 -7.82
C ARG A 376 41.06 45.36 -8.95
N GLN A 377 41.85 44.38 -9.37
CA GLN A 377 42.86 44.55 -10.41
C GLN A 377 42.97 43.27 -11.22
N VAL A 378 43.27 43.39 -12.51
CA VAL A 378 43.49 42.24 -13.38
C VAL A 378 44.92 42.24 -13.92
N TYR A 379 45.62 41.14 -13.71
CA TYR A 379 46.98 40.91 -14.19
C TYR A 379 46.98 39.91 -15.34
N LYS A 380 47.80 40.16 -16.37
CA LYS A 380 48.03 39.20 -17.45
C LYS A 380 49.45 38.66 -17.33
N ILE A 381 49.58 37.37 -16.99
CA ILE A 381 50.88 36.71 -16.77
C ILE A 381 51.12 35.70 -17.90
N SER A 382 52.24 35.84 -18.60
CA SER A 382 52.55 35.07 -19.82
C SER A 382 52.51 33.53 -19.65
N ASN A 383 52.77 33.01 -18.44
CA ASN A 383 52.83 31.56 -18.16
C ASN A 383 51.59 30.98 -17.44
N VAL A 384 50.68 31.82 -16.95
CA VAL A 384 49.52 31.39 -16.11
C VAL A 384 48.18 31.89 -16.67
N GLY A 385 48.21 32.86 -17.58
CA GLY A 385 47.00 33.48 -18.14
C GLY A 385 46.57 34.71 -17.34
N MET A 386 45.26 34.98 -17.33
CA MET A 386 44.68 36.10 -16.62
C MET A 386 44.52 35.76 -15.13
N VAL A 387 45.00 36.65 -14.25
CA VAL A 387 44.88 36.52 -12.80
C VAL A 387 44.15 37.75 -12.27
N ALA A 388 43.00 37.53 -11.65
CA ALA A 388 42.23 38.56 -10.98
C ALA A 388 42.76 38.73 -9.54
N GLY A 389 43.27 39.92 -9.23
CA GLY A 389 43.53 40.36 -7.86
C GLY A 389 42.21 40.73 -7.19
N CYS A 390 41.76 39.88 -6.28
CA CYS A 390 40.48 39.95 -5.63
C CYS A 390 40.61 40.24 -4.13
N TYR A 391 39.62 40.93 -3.58
CA TYR A 391 39.44 41.13 -2.14
C TYR A 391 38.21 40.35 -1.66
N VAL A 392 38.39 39.42 -0.71
CA VAL A 392 37.28 38.62 -0.19
C VAL A 392 36.40 39.48 0.72
N ARG A 393 35.19 39.77 0.26
CA ARG A 393 34.22 40.61 0.98
C ARG A 393 33.45 39.86 2.06
N SER A 394 33.12 38.60 1.80
CA SER A 394 32.37 37.77 2.75
C SER A 394 32.70 36.29 2.56
N GLY A 395 32.69 35.52 3.65
CA GLY A 395 32.89 34.07 3.60
C GLY A 395 34.34 33.69 3.27
N LYS A 396 34.53 32.62 2.48
CA LYS A 396 35.86 32.14 2.09
C LYS A 396 35.90 31.63 0.66
N VAL A 397 37.05 31.78 0.02
CA VAL A 397 37.33 31.23 -1.31
C VAL A 397 38.25 30.03 -1.14
N VAL A 398 37.81 28.85 -1.61
CA VAL A 398 38.56 27.59 -1.50
C VAL A 398 39.10 27.21 -2.87
N ARG A 399 40.32 26.68 -2.92
CA ARG A 399 40.92 26.22 -4.18
C ARG A 399 40.08 25.09 -4.79
N GLY A 400 39.70 25.24 -6.06
CA GLY A 400 38.98 24.22 -6.82
C GLY A 400 37.45 24.28 -6.72
N CYS A 401 36.88 25.29 -6.03
CA CYS A 401 35.45 25.56 -6.07
C CYS A 401 35.03 26.16 -7.42
N GLN A 402 33.73 26.22 -7.66
CA GLN A 402 33.15 26.93 -8.80
C GLN A 402 33.04 28.42 -8.47
N ILE A 403 33.18 29.27 -9.49
CA ILE A 403 33.03 30.71 -9.42
C ILE A 403 31.99 31.14 -10.43
N ARG A 404 31.01 31.88 -9.93
CA ARG A 404 30.07 32.63 -10.75
C ARG A 404 30.56 34.07 -10.86
N VAL A 405 30.83 34.52 -12.08
CA VAL A 405 31.28 35.88 -12.37
C VAL A 405 30.05 36.77 -12.54
N VAL A 406 29.89 37.74 -11.66
CA VAL A 406 28.75 38.67 -11.63
C VAL A 406 29.25 40.09 -11.91
N ARG A 407 28.62 40.77 -12.86
CA ARG A 407 28.89 42.19 -13.19
C ARG A 407 27.58 42.94 -13.21
N ASP A 408 27.50 44.05 -12.49
CA ASP A 408 26.29 44.87 -12.37
C ASP A 408 25.03 44.06 -11.97
N GLY A 409 25.22 43.00 -11.17
CA GLY A 409 24.14 42.11 -10.72
C GLY A 409 23.70 41.03 -11.71
N ILE A 410 24.37 40.91 -12.87
CA ILE A 410 24.08 39.90 -13.90
C ILE A 410 25.19 38.84 -13.91
N ILE A 411 24.80 37.57 -13.95
CA ILE A 411 25.72 36.44 -14.09
C ILE A 411 26.24 36.40 -15.53
N ILE A 412 27.54 36.57 -15.70
CA ILE A 412 28.21 36.54 -17.02
C ILE A 412 28.67 35.12 -17.36
N ALA A 413 29.24 34.42 -16.39
CA ALA A 413 29.83 33.09 -16.61
C ALA A 413 29.91 32.28 -15.31
N ASP A 414 29.80 30.96 -15.43
CA ASP A 414 30.20 30.00 -14.41
C ASP A 414 31.50 29.32 -14.87
N ASP A 415 32.51 29.30 -14.00
CA ASP A 415 33.81 28.68 -14.30
C ASP A 415 34.50 28.16 -13.04
N LYS A 416 35.49 27.28 -13.21
CA LYS A 416 36.25 26.69 -12.10
C LYS A 416 37.53 27.46 -11.81
N ILE A 417 37.91 27.54 -10.53
CA ILE A 417 39.21 28.11 -10.13
C ILE A 417 40.35 27.18 -10.59
N ALA A 418 41.18 27.67 -11.50
CA ALA A 418 42.43 27.02 -11.93
C ALA A 418 43.54 27.15 -10.85
N GLY A 419 43.60 28.30 -10.18
CA GLY A 419 44.62 28.59 -9.18
C GLY A 419 44.20 29.70 -8.23
N LEU A 420 44.54 29.50 -6.95
CA LEU A 420 44.30 30.43 -5.85
C LEU A 420 45.64 30.74 -5.18
N LYS A 421 46.04 32.00 -5.19
CA LYS A 421 47.30 32.47 -4.61
C LYS A 421 47.05 33.57 -3.60
N ARG A 422 47.88 33.63 -2.58
CA ARG A 422 47.97 34.77 -1.68
C ARG A 422 49.39 35.31 -1.77
N PHE A 423 49.52 36.56 -2.22
CA PHE A 423 50.81 37.13 -2.61
C PHE A 423 51.52 36.25 -3.67
N LYS A 424 52.59 35.55 -3.30
CA LYS A 424 53.37 34.69 -4.20
C LYS A 424 53.14 33.19 -3.98
N ASP A 425 52.45 32.83 -2.90
CA ASP A 425 52.30 31.43 -2.47
C ASP A 425 50.91 30.88 -2.84
N ASP A 426 50.86 29.60 -3.18
CA ASP A 426 49.60 28.90 -3.42
C ASP A 426 48.83 28.72 -2.11
N ALA A 427 47.58 29.19 -2.08
CA ALA A 427 46.71 29.10 -0.91
C ALA A 427 45.66 27.99 -1.10
N LYS A 428 45.37 27.24 -0.03
CA LYS A 428 44.28 26.25 -0.02
C LYS A 428 42.91 26.92 0.14
N GLU A 429 42.83 27.91 1.02
CA GLU A 429 41.66 28.75 1.21
C GLU A 429 42.10 30.17 1.58
N VAL A 430 41.26 31.16 1.26
CA VAL A 430 41.43 32.55 1.64
C VAL A 430 40.17 33.02 2.32
N ALA A 431 40.30 33.46 3.57
CA ALA A 431 39.20 33.94 4.40
C ALA A 431 38.84 35.40 4.08
N GLU A 432 37.70 35.83 4.63
CA GLU A 432 37.21 37.19 4.57
C GLU A 432 38.26 38.24 4.97
N SER A 433 38.17 39.41 4.35
CA SER A 433 39.05 40.56 4.58
C SER A 433 40.51 40.36 4.16
N PHE A 434 40.81 39.32 3.39
CA PHE A 434 42.13 39.12 2.79
C PHE A 434 42.11 39.30 1.27
N GLU A 435 43.26 39.72 0.74
CA GLU A 435 43.53 39.79 -0.70
C GLU A 435 44.04 38.46 -1.23
N CYS A 436 43.61 38.10 -2.43
CA CYS A 436 44.05 36.91 -3.14
C CYS A 436 44.13 37.14 -4.65
N GLY A 437 44.91 36.31 -5.33
CA GLY A 437 44.91 36.17 -6.77
C GLY A 437 44.11 34.93 -7.16
N ILE A 438 43.07 35.11 -7.95
CA ILE A 438 42.22 34.03 -8.49
C ILE A 438 42.46 33.94 -9.99
N SER A 439 42.68 32.72 -10.48
CA SER A 439 42.75 32.41 -11.91
C SER A 439 41.65 31.41 -12.26
N LEU A 440 40.97 31.65 -13.37
CA LEU A 440 39.87 30.83 -13.88
C LEU A 440 40.38 29.89 -15.00
N GLU A 441 39.75 28.73 -15.18
CA GLU A 441 40.19 27.73 -16.16
C GLU A 441 39.93 28.13 -17.61
N LYS A 442 38.76 28.71 -17.91
CA LYS A 442 38.30 28.96 -19.28
C LYS A 442 37.95 30.43 -19.54
N PHE A 443 37.37 31.11 -18.56
CA PHE A 443 36.88 32.47 -18.70
C PHE A 443 38.00 33.50 -18.58
N SER A 444 38.11 34.36 -19.60
CA SER A 444 39.23 35.31 -19.75
C SER A 444 38.80 36.78 -19.91
N ASP A 445 37.51 37.11 -19.80
CA ASP A 445 37.00 38.51 -19.88
C ASP A 445 36.62 39.04 -18.48
N VAL A 446 37.52 38.88 -17.52
CA VAL A 446 37.36 39.44 -16.17
C VAL A 446 37.67 40.95 -16.20
N LYS A 447 36.84 41.75 -15.55
CA LYS A 447 37.04 43.21 -15.44
C LYS A 447 37.11 43.64 -13.98
N GLU A 448 37.75 44.78 -13.76
CA GLU A 448 37.74 45.43 -12.45
C GLU A 448 36.31 45.81 -12.08
N GLY A 449 35.91 45.51 -10.84
CA GLY A 449 34.54 45.68 -10.35
C GLY A 449 33.66 44.43 -10.47
N ASP A 450 34.13 43.36 -11.13
CA ASP A 450 33.41 42.08 -11.15
C ASP A 450 33.36 41.45 -9.73
N VAL A 451 32.27 40.79 -9.41
CA VAL A 451 32.09 40.02 -8.17
C VAL A 451 32.15 38.54 -8.48
N PHE A 452 33.08 37.85 -7.87
CA PHE A 452 33.19 36.39 -7.90
C PHE A 452 32.43 35.80 -6.73
N GLU A 453 31.33 35.10 -7.03
CA GLU A 453 30.60 34.31 -6.05
C GLU A 453 31.13 32.88 -6.10
N ALA A 454 31.87 32.49 -5.06
CA ALA A 454 32.41 31.16 -4.91
C ALA A 454 31.33 30.23 -4.36
N TYR A 455 31.12 29.09 -5.01
CA TYR A 455 30.20 28.07 -4.55
C TYR A 455 30.76 26.66 -4.75
N ASN A 456 30.29 25.73 -3.93
CA ASN A 456 30.51 24.30 -4.12
C ASN A 456 29.21 23.63 -4.49
N VAL A 457 29.31 22.60 -5.32
CA VAL A 457 28.19 21.72 -5.62
C VAL A 457 28.23 20.59 -4.61
N GLU A 458 27.28 20.57 -3.68
CA GLU A 458 27.14 19.49 -2.71
C GLU A 458 26.04 18.53 -3.17
N GLU A 459 26.36 17.22 -3.12
CA GLU A 459 25.36 16.15 -3.23
C GLU A 459 24.54 16.15 -1.94
N TYR A 460 23.22 16.29 -2.08
CA TYR A 460 22.28 16.06 -1.00
C TYR A 460 21.22 15.05 -1.43
N ARG A 461 20.70 14.31 -0.46
CA ARG A 461 19.59 13.38 -0.62
C ARG A 461 18.42 13.96 0.17
N GLU A 462 17.26 14.06 -0.44
CA GLU A 462 16.04 14.38 0.30
C GLU A 462 15.69 13.17 1.16
N ASP A 463 15.52 13.40 2.46
CA ASP A 463 15.20 12.36 3.45
C ASP A 463 13.81 11.75 3.26
#